data_AF-L1JF09-F1
#
_entry.id   AF-L1JF09-F1
#
_cell.length_a   1.000
_cell.length_b   1.000
_cell.length_c   1.000
_cell.angle_alpha   90.00
_cell.angle_beta   90.00
_cell.angle_gamma   90.00
#
_symmetry.space_group_name_H-M   'P 1'
#
loop_
_entity.id
_entity.type
_entity.pdbx_description
1 polymer ?
#
loop_
_entity_poly.entity_id
_entity_poly.type
_entity_poly.pdbx_seq_one_letter_code
_entity_poly.pdbx_strand_id
1 'polypeptide(L)'
;MGWVVKRGSDYNNGCEQDDDGDNDKDDDDDDDDDDDDDDLEEASSTSRRADVPPEVKGQEQLFFLHRGPQDGMHIYNSMVPPTSPKKIRLPLSDEDELKFVCAREALQELVKQEASVTVDVRDKGTKDSVLAKSGRHEGELHNHLLHAIKDGMTLQEAKIGMVIAQFESLDAELQRKALEQGKARIEKMPEDAKKRMRHNLMVHNEIERVELEATEDKEGWFKRKFQSGATPVVA
;
A
#
# COMPACT_ATOMS: atom_id res chain seq x y z
N MET A 1 -46.25 -25.60 33.05
CA MET A 1 -47.09 -25.42 31.84
C MET A 1 -46.18 -24.81 30.78
N GLY A 2 -45.92 -25.33 29.60
CA GLY A 2 -46.27 -26.55 28.89
C GLY A 2 -45.49 -26.47 27.58
N TRP A 3 -44.78 -27.54 27.23
CA TRP A 3 -44.01 -27.68 25.99
C TRP A 3 -44.95 -27.88 24.79
N VAL A 4 -44.63 -27.34 23.62
CA VAL A 4 -44.95 -27.99 22.34
C VAL A 4 -43.84 -27.78 21.31
N VAL A 5 -43.27 -28.92 20.93
CA VAL A 5 -42.40 -29.21 19.79
C VAL A 5 -43.27 -29.78 18.66
N LYS A 6 -42.92 -29.51 17.38
CA LYS A 6 -43.00 -30.43 16.21
C LYS A 6 -42.39 -29.70 14.98
N ARG A 7 -41.29 -30.18 14.38
CA ARG A 7 -41.16 -31.29 13.38
C ARG A 7 -42.13 -31.10 12.22
N GLY A 8 -41.76 -31.15 10.94
CA GLY A 8 -40.57 -31.55 10.18
C GLY A 8 -41.04 -31.83 8.74
N SER A 9 -40.13 -31.99 7.77
CA SER A 9 -40.30 -32.95 6.67
C SER A 9 -39.02 -33.01 5.84
N ASP A 10 -38.39 -34.16 5.88
CA ASP A 10 -37.47 -34.65 4.86
C ASP A 10 -38.26 -34.95 3.58
N TYR A 11 -37.69 -34.70 2.40
CA TYR A 11 -37.87 -35.56 1.23
C TYR A 11 -36.58 -35.62 0.42
N ASN A 12 -36.22 -36.86 0.17
CA ASN A 12 -35.14 -37.44 -0.60
C ASN A 12 -35.52 -37.46 -2.09
N ASN A 13 -34.57 -37.30 -3.01
CA ASN A 13 -34.50 -38.05 -4.27
C ASN A 13 -33.26 -37.66 -5.09
N GLY A 14 -32.40 -38.63 -5.33
CA GLY A 14 -31.39 -38.57 -6.38
C GLY A 14 -31.90 -39.14 -7.70
N CYS A 15 -31.19 -38.81 -8.78
CA CYS A 15 -31.08 -39.48 -10.08
C CYS A 15 -29.67 -39.07 -10.59
N GLU A 16 -28.73 -39.97 -10.91
CA GLU A 16 -28.54 -40.59 -12.24
C GLU A 16 -28.41 -39.53 -13.36
N GLN A 17 -27.54 -39.60 -14.36
CA GLN A 17 -26.45 -40.47 -14.84
C GLN A 17 -25.84 -39.68 -16.03
N ASP A 18 -24.58 -39.98 -16.36
CA ASP A 18 -23.94 -40.05 -17.69
C ASP A 18 -24.26 -39.00 -18.79
N ASP A 19 -23.20 -38.41 -19.37
CA ASP A 19 -22.97 -38.40 -20.83
C ASP A 19 -21.67 -37.63 -21.19
N ASP A 20 -20.70 -38.41 -21.70
CA ASP A 20 -20.07 -38.29 -23.01
C ASP A 20 -19.37 -36.98 -23.46
N GLY A 21 -18.06 -37.11 -23.65
CA GLY A 21 -17.45 -36.96 -24.98
C GLY A 21 -17.23 -35.56 -25.53
N ASP A 22 -15.97 -35.11 -25.56
CA ASP A 22 -15.22 -34.80 -26.80
C ASP A 22 -13.85 -34.25 -26.38
N ASN A 23 -12.72 -34.87 -26.74
CA ASN A 23 -12.09 -34.90 -28.06
C ASN A 23 -11.49 -33.53 -28.39
N ASP A 24 -10.21 -33.35 -28.06
CA ASP A 24 -9.30 -32.56 -28.88
C ASP A 24 -7.92 -33.23 -28.85
N LYS A 25 -7.52 -33.60 -30.06
CA LYS A 25 -6.21 -34.05 -30.49
C LYS A 25 -5.32 -32.81 -30.67
N ASP A 26 -4.09 -33.10 -31.09
CA ASP A 26 -3.11 -32.22 -31.74
C ASP A 26 -1.90 -32.08 -30.82
N ASP A 27 -0.97 -33.04 -30.90
CA ASP A 27 0.09 -33.15 -31.92
C ASP A 27 1.35 -32.48 -31.38
N ASP A 28 2.00 -33.22 -30.48
CA ASP A 28 3.38 -33.00 -30.07
C ASP A 28 4.31 -33.68 -31.09
N ASP A 29 5.45 -33.02 -31.32
CA ASP A 29 6.76 -33.61 -31.64
C ASP A 29 6.96 -34.17 -33.06
N ASP A 30 7.67 -33.44 -33.93
CA ASP A 30 9.15 -33.40 -33.93
C ASP A 30 9.69 -32.78 -35.25
N ASP A 31 10.77 -32.02 -35.07
CA ASP A 31 11.97 -31.93 -35.90
C ASP A 31 11.86 -31.76 -37.43
N ASP A 32 12.39 -30.64 -37.93
CA ASP A 32 13.64 -30.70 -38.69
C ASP A 32 14.12 -29.27 -39.02
N ASP A 33 15.29 -28.98 -38.44
CA ASP A 33 16.44 -28.24 -38.98
C ASP A 33 16.29 -27.59 -40.37
N ASP A 34 16.69 -26.32 -40.45
CA ASP A 34 17.83 -25.90 -41.28
C ASP A 34 18.06 -24.38 -41.12
N ASP A 35 19.22 -24.08 -40.52
CA ASP A 35 20.23 -23.11 -40.95
C ASP A 35 19.78 -21.72 -41.48
N ASP A 36 20.21 -20.66 -40.80
CA ASP A 36 21.39 -19.95 -41.31
C ASP A 36 21.89 -18.88 -40.32
N ASP A 37 23.22 -18.90 -40.19
CA ASP A 37 24.07 -18.01 -39.42
C ASP A 37 23.89 -16.54 -39.82
N ASP A 38 23.82 -15.65 -38.82
CA ASP A 38 24.30 -14.28 -38.94
C ASP A 38 24.87 -13.81 -37.58
N ASP A 39 26.10 -14.27 -37.36
CA ASP A 39 27.25 -13.52 -36.85
C ASP A 39 26.99 -12.06 -36.41
N LEU A 40 26.82 -11.84 -35.10
CA LEU A 40 27.14 -10.55 -34.47
C LEU A 40 27.67 -10.75 -33.04
N GLU A 41 29.01 -10.83 -32.97
CA GLU A 41 29.89 -10.10 -32.05
C GLU A 41 29.59 -10.16 -30.53
N GLU A 42 30.60 -10.69 -29.85
CA GLU A 42 30.74 -10.81 -28.40
C GLU A 42 30.40 -9.53 -27.62
N ALA A 43 29.43 -9.64 -26.72
CA ALA A 43 29.47 -8.92 -25.46
C ALA A 43 29.07 -9.85 -24.32
N SER A 44 30.03 -10.69 -23.92
CA SER A 44 30.08 -11.37 -22.62
C SER A 44 30.10 -10.32 -21.50
N SER A 45 28.92 -9.78 -21.17
CA SER A 45 28.68 -9.03 -19.94
C SER A 45 28.15 -10.00 -18.90
N THR A 46 29.02 -10.92 -18.51
CA THR A 46 28.89 -11.56 -17.20
C THR A 46 28.82 -10.47 -16.14
N SER A 47 27.80 -10.57 -15.29
CA SER A 47 27.88 -10.18 -13.88
C SER A 47 28.39 -8.77 -13.60
N ARG A 48 27.50 -7.78 -13.79
CA ARG A 48 27.37 -6.69 -12.81
C ARG A 48 25.91 -6.51 -12.49
N ARG A 49 25.37 -7.49 -11.76
CA ARG A 49 24.34 -7.23 -10.75
C ARG A 49 24.91 -6.09 -9.94
N ALA A 50 24.48 -4.86 -10.23
CA ALA A 50 24.90 -3.71 -9.46
C ALA A 50 24.61 -4.09 -8.01
N ASP A 51 25.66 -4.17 -7.20
CA ASP A 51 25.54 -4.26 -5.76
C ASP A 51 24.81 -3.00 -5.32
N VAL A 52 23.49 -3.09 -5.34
CA VAL A 52 22.61 -2.17 -4.66
C VAL A 52 23.03 -2.28 -3.20
N PRO A 53 23.52 -1.19 -2.59
CA PRO A 53 23.93 -1.19 -1.20
C PRO A 53 22.82 -1.82 -0.36
N PRO A 54 23.14 -2.69 0.63
CA PRO A 54 22.13 -3.33 1.46
C PRO A 54 21.20 -2.34 2.19
N GLU A 55 21.53 -1.05 2.19
CA GLU A 55 20.72 0.05 2.72
C GLU A 55 19.52 0.45 1.84
N VAL A 56 19.45 0.03 0.57
CA VAL A 56 18.32 0.35 -0.34
C VAL A 56 17.32 -0.83 -0.46
N LYS A 57 17.66 -2.01 0.08
CA LYS A 57 16.73 -3.16 0.20
C LYS A 57 15.75 -3.05 1.36
N GLY A 58 15.75 -1.93 2.09
CA GLY A 58 14.85 -1.67 3.22
C GLY A 58 13.47 -1.14 2.84
N GLN A 59 13.25 -0.75 1.57
CA GLN A 59 12.00 -0.10 1.15
C GLN A 59 10.94 -1.08 0.62
N GLU A 60 11.34 -2.25 0.13
CA GLU A 60 10.42 -3.36 -0.23
C GLU A 60 10.18 -4.33 0.93
N GLN A 61 10.89 -4.19 2.05
CA GLN A 61 10.70 -5.02 3.24
C GLN A 61 9.77 -4.34 4.24
N LEU A 62 8.58 -3.97 3.79
CA LEU A 62 7.56 -3.38 4.67
C LEU A 62 6.86 -4.42 5.56
N PHE A 63 7.16 -5.72 5.41
CA PHE A 63 6.81 -6.79 6.37
C PHE A 63 7.77 -7.99 6.29
N PHE A 64 8.85 -7.99 7.08
CA PHE A 64 9.63 -9.20 7.34
C PHE A 64 9.90 -9.37 8.84
N LEU A 65 8.81 -9.43 9.61
CA LEU A 65 8.81 -10.04 10.94
C LEU A 65 7.70 -11.09 10.94
N HIS A 66 8.08 -12.30 10.51
CA HIS A 66 7.30 -13.55 10.61
C HIS A 66 5.82 -13.49 10.19
N ARG A 67 5.50 -13.42 8.90
CA ARG A 67 4.21 -13.81 8.22
C ARG A 67 4.16 -13.08 6.85
N GLY A 68 3.39 -13.60 5.89
CA GLY A 68 3.48 -13.19 4.46
C GLY A 68 3.23 -11.69 4.18
N PRO A 69 3.72 -11.15 3.03
CA PRO A 69 3.74 -9.71 2.73
C PRO A 69 2.36 -9.04 2.73
N GLN A 70 1.30 -9.79 2.38
CA GLN A 70 -0.05 -9.26 2.21
C GLN A 70 -0.79 -9.10 3.56
N ASP A 71 -0.59 -10.02 4.51
CA ASP A 71 -1.29 -9.99 5.80
C ASP A 71 -0.92 -8.75 6.62
N GLY A 72 0.34 -8.31 6.54
CA GLY A 72 0.82 -7.14 7.25
C GLY A 72 0.14 -5.84 6.82
N MET A 73 -0.03 -5.64 5.51
CA MET A 73 -0.67 -4.44 4.97
C MET A 73 -2.13 -4.35 5.43
N HIS A 74 -2.85 -5.46 5.43
CA HIS A 74 -4.22 -5.50 5.94
C HIS A 74 -4.31 -5.22 7.44
N ILE A 75 -3.35 -5.72 8.24
CA ILE A 75 -3.28 -5.40 9.67
C ILE A 75 -3.07 -3.89 9.85
N TYR A 76 -2.08 -3.29 9.18
CA TYR A 76 -1.82 -1.85 9.25
C TYR A 76 -3.06 -1.05 8.87
N ASN A 77 -3.62 -1.31 7.69
CA ASN A 77 -4.79 -0.61 7.19
C ASN A 77 -5.99 -0.80 8.11
N SER A 78 -6.15 -1.97 8.75
CA SER A 78 -7.24 -2.19 9.71
C SER A 78 -7.07 -1.39 11.02
N MET A 79 -5.84 -1.08 11.43
CA MET A 79 -5.52 -0.43 12.70
C MET A 79 -5.38 1.07 12.58
N VAL A 80 -4.83 1.55 11.47
CA VAL A 80 -4.66 2.97 11.20
C VAL A 80 -5.79 3.44 10.29
N PRO A 81 -6.89 3.99 10.83
CA PRO A 81 -7.97 4.48 10.00
C PRO A 81 -7.48 5.65 9.12
N PRO A 82 -7.96 5.75 7.88
CA PRO A 82 -7.74 6.94 7.07
C PRO A 82 -8.41 8.14 7.76
N THR A 83 -7.78 9.30 7.66
CA THR A 83 -8.32 10.55 8.18
C THR A 83 -8.43 11.57 7.07
N SER A 84 -9.29 12.57 7.23
CA SER A 84 -9.37 13.66 6.25
C SER A 84 -8.02 14.37 6.14
N PRO A 85 -7.46 14.53 4.93
CA PRO A 85 -6.15 15.14 4.75
C PRO A 85 -6.08 16.55 5.36
N LYS A 86 -5.04 16.80 6.14
CA LYS A 86 -4.68 18.17 6.53
C LYS A 86 -4.32 18.96 5.28
N LYS A 87 -4.86 20.18 5.15
CA LYS A 87 -4.47 21.09 4.07
C LYS A 87 -3.02 21.50 4.26
N ILE A 88 -2.18 21.10 3.32
CA ILE A 88 -0.76 21.42 3.27
C ILE A 88 -0.40 21.97 1.90
N ARG A 89 0.75 22.63 1.81
CA ARG A 89 1.39 23.00 0.55
C ARG A 89 2.85 22.57 0.59
N LEU A 90 3.39 22.23 -0.57
CA LEU A 90 4.82 21.95 -0.71
C LEU A 90 5.56 23.22 -1.16
N PRO A 91 6.74 23.54 -0.58
CA PRO A 91 7.43 22.80 0.48
C PRO A 91 6.70 22.84 1.83
N LEU A 92 6.82 21.76 2.62
CA LEU A 92 6.20 21.66 3.95
C LEU A 92 6.78 22.71 4.91
N SER A 93 6.00 23.10 5.91
CA SER A 93 6.53 23.81 7.08
C SER A 93 7.49 22.90 7.86
N ASP A 94 8.44 23.46 8.60
CA ASP A 94 9.38 22.65 9.42
C ASP A 94 8.62 21.76 10.42
N GLU A 95 7.48 22.24 10.95
CA GLU A 95 6.63 21.47 11.85
C GLU A 95 5.96 20.29 11.13
N ASP A 96 5.36 20.52 9.97
CA ASP A 96 4.69 19.49 9.19
C ASP A 96 5.67 18.49 8.58
N GLU A 97 6.86 18.94 8.18
CA GLU A 97 7.95 18.06 7.73
C GLU A 97 8.39 17.14 8.86
N LEU A 98 8.60 17.69 10.07
CA LEU A 98 8.95 16.88 11.22
C LEU A 98 7.84 15.86 11.54
N LYS A 99 6.58 16.29 11.58
CA LYS A 99 5.43 15.39 11.79
C LYS A 99 5.38 14.29 10.74
N PHE A 100 5.52 14.64 9.47
CA PHE A 100 5.51 13.69 8.36
C PHE A 100 6.64 12.64 8.47
N VAL A 101 7.87 13.09 8.76
CA VAL A 101 9.02 12.19 8.94
C VAL A 101 8.84 11.28 10.16
N CYS A 102 8.25 11.78 11.24
CA CYS A 102 8.00 11.02 12.46
C CYS A 102 6.80 10.08 12.37
N ALA A 103 5.83 10.40 11.51
CA ALA A 103 4.54 9.71 11.43
C ALA A 103 4.71 8.20 11.20
N ARG A 104 5.62 7.81 10.29
CA ARG A 104 5.87 6.40 9.97
C ARG A 104 6.13 5.56 11.22
N GLU A 105 7.04 6.01 12.06
CA GLU A 105 7.45 5.23 13.22
C GLU A 105 6.37 5.22 14.32
N ALA A 106 5.70 6.35 14.52
CA ALA A 106 4.63 6.44 15.49
C ALA A 106 3.44 5.53 15.12
N LEU A 107 3.05 5.54 13.84
CA LEU A 107 1.97 4.69 13.33
C LEU A 107 2.37 3.21 13.35
N GLN A 108 3.63 2.88 13.05
CA GLN A 108 4.14 1.51 13.18
C GLN A 108 4.16 1.04 14.64
N GLU A 109 4.54 1.90 15.57
CA GLU A 109 4.55 1.58 16.99
C GLU A 109 3.13 1.34 17.52
N LEU A 110 2.15 2.16 17.10
CA LEU A 110 0.72 1.91 17.38
C LEU A 110 0.32 0.51 16.89
N VAL A 111 0.57 0.20 15.62
CA VAL A 111 0.22 -1.11 15.03
C VAL A 111 0.89 -2.25 15.77
N LYS A 112 2.15 -2.13 16.17
CA LYS A 112 2.84 -3.16 16.96
C LYS A 112 2.17 -3.37 18.31
N GLN A 113 1.86 -2.29 19.02
CA GLN A 113 1.22 -2.35 20.33
C GLN A 113 -0.18 -2.98 20.22
N GLU A 114 -1.00 -2.52 19.29
CA GLU A 114 -2.36 -3.02 19.10
C GLU A 114 -2.40 -4.45 18.54
N ALA A 115 -1.60 -4.76 17.52
CA ALA A 115 -1.59 -6.09 16.90
C ALA A 115 -1.11 -7.17 17.85
N SER A 116 -0.12 -6.86 18.69
CA SER A 116 0.40 -7.82 19.69
C SER A 116 -0.65 -8.24 20.73
N VAL A 117 -1.67 -7.40 20.95
CA VAL A 117 -2.73 -7.63 21.94
C VAL A 117 -3.99 -8.20 21.28
N THR A 118 -4.30 -7.80 20.05
CA THR A 118 -5.66 -7.97 19.49
C THR A 118 -5.73 -8.85 18.24
N VAL A 119 -4.60 -9.21 17.62
CA VAL A 119 -4.61 -9.90 16.32
C VAL A 119 -3.89 -11.23 16.38
N ASP A 120 -4.67 -12.32 16.43
CA ASP A 120 -4.20 -13.64 16.03
C ASP A 120 -4.72 -13.99 14.62
N VAL A 121 -3.91 -13.73 13.59
CA VAL A 121 -4.26 -14.06 12.19
C VAL A 121 -4.37 -15.56 11.89
N ARG A 122 -4.03 -16.44 12.85
CA ARG A 122 -4.32 -17.88 12.74
C ARG A 122 -5.78 -18.18 13.02
N ASP A 123 -6.44 -17.33 13.81
CA ASP A 123 -7.88 -17.39 13.98
C ASP A 123 -8.57 -16.83 12.74
N LYS A 124 -9.41 -17.66 12.12
CA LYS A 124 -10.10 -17.31 10.87
C LYS A 124 -11.04 -16.12 11.07
N GLY A 125 -11.75 -16.06 12.20
CA GLY A 125 -12.67 -14.95 12.48
C GLY A 125 -11.94 -13.60 12.60
N THR A 126 -10.79 -13.61 13.26
CA THR A 126 -9.91 -12.45 13.39
C THR A 126 -9.34 -12.02 12.04
N LYS A 127 -8.89 -12.98 11.23
CA LYS A 127 -8.40 -12.71 9.87
C LYS A 127 -9.49 -12.08 8.99
N ASP A 128 -10.69 -12.65 8.98
CA ASP A 128 -11.82 -12.14 8.19
C ASP A 128 -12.23 -10.72 8.67
N SER A 129 -12.18 -10.47 9.98
CA SER A 129 -12.43 -9.15 10.57
C SER A 129 -11.39 -8.10 10.14
N VAL A 130 -10.09 -8.46 10.17
CA VAL A 130 -9.00 -7.60 9.71
C VAL A 130 -9.16 -7.25 8.23
N LEU A 131 -9.46 -8.24 7.39
CA LEU A 131 -9.70 -8.04 5.95
C LEU A 131 -10.92 -7.14 5.71
N ALA A 132 -12.03 -7.38 6.38
CA ALA A 132 -13.24 -6.57 6.25
C ALA A 132 -13.00 -5.11 6.71
N LYS A 133 -12.27 -4.92 7.81
CA LYS A 133 -11.92 -3.57 8.31
C LYS A 133 -10.95 -2.87 7.35
N SER A 134 -9.93 -3.55 6.86
CA SER A 134 -9.01 -3.05 5.85
C SER A 134 -9.75 -2.60 4.58
N GLY A 135 -10.69 -3.41 4.06
CA GLY A 135 -11.45 -3.07 2.85
C GLY A 135 -12.37 -1.86 3.04
N ARG A 136 -12.98 -1.69 4.22
CA ARG A 136 -13.76 -0.47 4.53
C ARG A 136 -12.87 0.77 4.55
N HIS A 137 -11.73 0.68 5.23
CA HIS A 137 -10.76 1.77 5.30
C HIS A 137 -10.18 2.13 3.93
N GLU A 138 -10.02 1.16 3.02
CA GLU A 138 -9.60 1.44 1.64
C GLU A 138 -10.63 2.30 0.88
N GLY A 139 -11.92 2.02 1.05
CA GLY A 139 -12.99 2.85 0.49
C GLY A 139 -13.02 4.27 1.08
N GLU A 140 -12.81 4.40 2.39
CA GLU A 140 -12.73 5.69 3.08
C GLU A 140 -11.50 6.50 2.63
N LEU A 141 -10.34 5.85 2.51
CA LEU A 141 -9.11 6.42 1.96
C LEU A 141 -9.37 7.02 0.57
N HIS A 142 -9.97 6.24 -0.33
CA HIS A 142 -10.30 6.69 -1.68
C HIS A 142 -11.20 7.94 -1.66
N ASN A 143 -12.23 7.95 -0.81
CA ASN A 143 -13.15 9.08 -0.67
C ASN A 143 -12.46 10.34 -0.14
N HIS A 144 -11.62 10.20 0.89
CA HIS A 144 -10.87 11.30 1.47
C HIS A 144 -9.89 11.93 0.48
N LEU A 145 -9.16 11.11 -0.29
CA LEU A 145 -8.23 11.59 -1.31
C LEU A 145 -8.96 12.28 -2.46
N LEU A 146 -10.04 11.67 -2.98
CA LEU A 146 -10.84 12.27 -4.04
C LEU A 146 -11.43 13.62 -3.63
N HIS A 147 -11.92 13.73 -2.39
CA HIS A 147 -12.44 14.99 -1.86
C HIS A 147 -11.35 16.07 -1.80
N ALA A 148 -10.16 15.75 -1.28
CA ALA A 148 -9.04 16.68 -1.23
C ALA A 148 -8.59 17.16 -2.63
N ILE A 149 -8.62 16.27 -3.63
CA ILE A 149 -8.30 16.62 -5.02
C ILE A 149 -9.35 17.54 -5.63
N LYS A 150 -10.64 17.26 -5.37
CA LYS A 150 -11.74 18.14 -5.78
C LYS A 150 -11.57 19.54 -5.19
N ASP A 151 -11.05 19.63 -3.97
CA ASP A 151 -10.69 20.87 -3.26
C ASP A 151 -9.38 21.55 -3.74
N GLY A 152 -8.65 20.96 -4.70
CA GLY A 152 -7.46 21.56 -5.30
C GLY A 152 -6.14 21.23 -4.59
N MET A 153 -6.10 20.14 -3.83
CA MET A 153 -4.85 19.51 -3.42
C MET A 153 -4.38 18.53 -4.50
N THR A 154 -3.08 18.41 -4.70
CA THR A 154 -2.54 17.30 -5.51
C THR A 154 -2.74 15.97 -4.77
N LEU A 155 -2.57 14.84 -5.46
CA LEU A 155 -2.67 13.53 -4.83
C LEU A 155 -1.55 13.36 -3.78
N GLN A 156 -0.36 13.88 -4.05
CA GLN A 156 0.75 13.88 -3.13
C GLN A 156 0.49 14.75 -1.90
N GLU A 157 -0.03 15.97 -2.06
CA GLU A 157 -0.44 16.80 -0.92
C GLU A 157 -1.50 16.10 -0.08
N ALA A 158 -2.49 15.47 -0.72
CA ALA A 158 -3.55 14.74 -0.02
C ALA A 158 -2.99 13.55 0.78
N LYS A 159 -2.07 12.77 0.20
CA LYS A 159 -1.41 11.64 0.88
C LYS A 159 -0.58 12.10 2.08
N ILE A 160 0.29 13.09 1.90
CA ILE A 160 1.13 13.62 2.99
C ILE A 160 0.26 14.26 4.07
N GLY A 161 -0.74 15.05 3.68
CA GLY A 161 -1.69 15.68 4.60
C GLY A 161 -2.49 14.65 5.41
N MET A 162 -2.83 13.51 4.83
CA MET A 162 -3.47 12.40 5.54
C MET A 162 -2.53 11.78 6.57
N VAL A 163 -1.28 11.49 6.20
CA VAL A 163 -0.29 10.92 7.13
C VAL A 163 -0.04 11.85 8.32
N ILE A 164 0.03 13.17 8.09
CA ILE A 164 0.16 14.16 9.17
C ILE A 164 -1.10 14.16 10.05
N ALA A 165 -2.30 14.13 9.46
CA ALA A 165 -3.55 14.08 10.21
C ALA A 165 -3.69 12.79 11.03
N GLN A 166 -3.29 11.64 10.49
CA GLN A 166 -3.22 10.37 11.21
C GLN A 166 -2.24 10.46 12.39
N PHE A 167 -1.07 11.06 12.20
CA PHE A 167 -0.12 11.30 13.29
C PHE A 167 -0.69 12.21 14.38
N GLU A 168 -1.33 13.32 14.01
CA GLU A 168 -1.95 14.27 14.94
C GLU A 168 -3.13 13.64 15.71
N SER A 169 -3.70 12.54 15.20
CA SER A 169 -4.76 11.78 15.86
C SER A 169 -4.26 10.74 16.88
N LEU A 170 -2.95 10.49 16.95
CA LEU A 170 -2.35 9.54 17.91
C LEU A 170 -2.41 10.06 19.35
N ASP A 171 -2.20 9.16 20.32
CA ASP A 171 -2.03 9.57 21.71
C ASP A 171 -0.86 10.55 21.89
N ALA A 172 -1.06 11.56 22.74
CA ALA A 172 -0.08 12.63 22.95
C ALA A 172 1.30 12.10 23.40
N GLU A 173 1.33 10.98 24.13
CA GLU A 173 2.58 10.34 24.54
C GLU A 173 3.34 9.72 23.36
N LEU A 174 2.64 9.02 22.46
CA LEU A 174 3.21 8.46 21.23
C LEU A 174 3.70 9.57 20.31
N GLN A 175 2.92 10.64 20.14
CA GLN A 175 3.35 11.81 19.37
C GLN A 175 4.63 12.42 19.94
N ARG A 176 4.68 12.67 21.26
CA ARG A 176 5.84 13.27 21.92
C ARG A 176 7.10 12.43 21.73
N LYS A 177 7.01 11.12 21.98
CA LYS A 177 8.14 10.18 21.84
C LYS A 177 8.64 10.14 20.40
N ALA A 178 7.73 10.08 19.43
CA ALA A 178 8.10 10.06 18.02
C ALA A 178 8.77 11.36 17.56
N LEU A 179 8.27 12.52 18.01
CA LEU A 179 8.88 13.82 17.70
C LEU A 179 10.28 13.95 18.31
N GLU A 180 10.48 13.51 19.54
CA GLU A 180 11.79 13.55 20.20
C GLU A 180 12.82 12.69 19.45
N GLN A 181 12.44 11.46 19.10
CA GLN A 181 13.30 10.54 18.34
C GLN A 181 13.54 11.02 16.90
N GLY A 182 12.51 11.56 16.25
CA GLY A 182 12.60 12.07 14.89
C GLY A 182 13.48 13.31 14.78
N LYS A 183 13.39 14.25 15.73
CA LYS A 183 14.30 15.41 15.80
C LYS A 183 15.76 14.96 15.88
N ALA A 184 16.07 14.02 16.78
CA ALA A 184 17.42 13.50 16.94
C ALA A 184 17.95 12.79 15.67
N ARG A 185 17.07 12.16 14.88
CA ARG A 185 17.45 11.55 13.59
C ARG A 185 17.65 12.57 12.49
N ILE A 186 16.75 13.54 12.35
CA ILE A 186 16.88 14.61 11.36
C ILE A 186 18.16 15.40 11.63
N GLU A 187 18.49 15.66 12.89
CA GLU A 187 19.75 16.32 13.26
C GLU A 187 20.99 15.54 12.78
N LYS A 188 20.95 14.21 12.86
CA LYS A 188 22.04 13.32 12.39
C LYS A 188 22.04 13.09 10.88
N MET A 189 20.99 13.50 10.17
CA MET A 189 20.89 13.30 8.72
C MET A 189 21.82 14.28 7.99
N PRO A 190 22.64 13.81 7.02
CA PRO A 190 23.45 14.69 6.20
C PRO A 190 22.61 15.72 5.46
N GLU A 191 23.10 16.96 5.33
CA GLU A 191 22.37 18.06 4.67
C GLU A 191 21.98 17.71 3.22
N ASP A 192 22.83 17.01 2.48
CA ASP A 192 22.52 16.59 1.12
C ASP A 192 21.38 15.57 1.07
N ALA A 193 21.24 14.71 2.09
CA ALA A 193 20.12 13.78 2.19
C ALA A 193 18.80 14.52 2.48
N LYS A 194 18.82 15.50 3.39
CA LYS A 194 17.65 16.37 3.66
C LYS A 194 17.21 17.12 2.40
N LYS A 195 18.15 17.71 1.67
CA LYS A 195 17.87 18.41 0.41
C LYS A 195 17.27 17.49 -0.65
N ARG A 196 17.82 16.28 -0.82
CA ARG A 196 17.27 15.28 -1.77
C ARG A 196 15.85 14.88 -1.38
N MET A 197 15.59 14.61 -0.11
CA MET A 197 14.25 14.28 0.39
C MET A 197 13.24 15.39 0.04
N ARG A 198 13.56 16.64 0.38
CA ARG A 198 12.70 17.80 0.06
C ARG A 198 12.51 17.99 -1.45
N HIS A 199 13.58 17.87 -2.23
CA HIS A 199 13.53 18.03 -3.68
C HIS A 199 12.65 16.97 -4.35
N ASN A 200 12.80 15.70 -3.98
CA ASN A 200 11.99 14.60 -4.53
C ASN A 200 10.50 14.80 -4.24
N LEU A 201 10.17 15.29 -3.03
CA LEU A 201 8.79 15.62 -2.69
C LEU A 201 8.25 16.76 -3.58
N MET A 202 9.05 17.78 -3.86
CA MET A 202 8.60 18.93 -4.65
C MET A 202 8.42 18.61 -6.14
N VAL A 203 9.36 17.91 -6.76
CA VAL A 203 9.34 17.66 -8.22
C VAL A 203 8.10 16.85 -8.63
N HIS A 204 7.80 15.79 -7.89
CA HIS A 204 6.63 14.96 -8.19
C HIS A 204 5.31 15.76 -8.03
N ASN A 205 5.23 16.59 -6.99
CA ASN A 205 4.06 17.41 -6.72
C ASN A 205 3.82 18.49 -7.78
N GLU A 206 4.89 19.05 -8.33
CA GLU A 206 4.79 20.06 -9.39
C GLU A 206 4.18 19.45 -10.67
N ILE A 207 4.60 18.25 -11.04
CA ILE A 207 4.03 17.51 -12.18
C ILE A 207 2.54 17.24 -11.95
N GLU A 208 2.18 16.70 -10.77
CA GLU A 208 0.77 16.47 -10.44
C GLU A 208 -0.07 17.74 -10.46
N ARG A 209 0.49 18.87 -10.03
CA ARG A 209 -0.21 20.16 -10.00
C ARG A 209 -0.52 20.66 -11.38
N VAL A 210 0.46 20.68 -12.29
CA VAL A 210 0.26 21.11 -13.67
C VAL A 210 -0.81 20.25 -14.35
N GLU A 211 -0.75 18.93 -14.18
CA GLU A 211 -1.75 18.03 -14.74
C GLU A 211 -3.15 18.23 -14.15
N LEU A 212 -3.24 18.42 -12.82
CA LEU A 212 -4.51 18.61 -12.12
C LEU A 212 -5.16 19.94 -12.52
N GLU A 213 -4.38 21.01 -12.63
CA GLU A 213 -4.87 22.33 -13.07
C GLU A 213 -5.31 22.32 -14.53
N ALA A 214 -4.69 21.51 -15.37
CA ALA A 214 -5.07 21.32 -16.77
C ALA A 214 -6.30 20.41 -16.95
N THR A 215 -6.77 19.73 -15.90
CA THR A 215 -7.85 18.74 -16.01
C THR A 215 -9.18 19.23 -15.42
N GLU A 216 -10.24 19.21 -16.23
CA GLU A 216 -11.61 19.47 -15.75
C GLU A 216 -12.22 18.25 -15.02
N ASP A 217 -11.96 17.03 -15.51
CA ASP A 217 -12.40 15.77 -14.89
C ASP A 217 -11.42 15.29 -13.81
N LYS A 218 -11.51 15.90 -12.63
CA LYS A 218 -10.68 15.56 -11.47
C LYS A 218 -10.87 14.12 -11.00
N GLU A 219 -12.05 13.54 -11.18
CA GLU A 219 -12.34 12.19 -10.72
C GLU A 219 -11.73 11.14 -11.64
N GLY A 220 -11.84 11.30 -12.96
CA GLY A 220 -11.14 10.46 -13.92
C GLY A 220 -9.62 10.60 -13.81
N TRP A 221 -9.10 11.82 -13.58
CA TRP A 221 -7.69 12.03 -13.28
C TRP A 221 -7.23 11.24 -12.05
N PHE A 222 -7.98 11.34 -10.95
CA PHE A 222 -7.69 10.60 -9.72
C PHE A 222 -7.72 9.09 -9.96
N LYS A 223 -8.76 8.55 -10.60
CA LYS A 223 -8.85 7.11 -10.90
C LYS A 223 -7.64 6.60 -11.67
N ARG A 224 -7.21 7.31 -12.71
CA ARG A 224 -6.01 6.95 -13.49
C ARG A 224 -4.74 6.96 -12.64
N LYS A 225 -4.52 8.02 -11.85
CA LYS A 225 -3.31 8.17 -11.02
C LYS A 225 -3.28 7.23 -9.81
N PHE A 226 -4.44 6.90 -9.26
CA PHE A 226 -4.56 6.00 -8.12
C PHE A 226 -4.41 4.53 -8.54
N GLN A 227 -4.97 4.14 -9.69
CA GLN A 227 -4.91 2.77 -10.21
C GLN A 227 -3.60 2.43 -10.93
N SER A 228 -2.91 3.40 -11.51
CA SER A 228 -1.66 3.16 -12.24
C SER A 228 -0.51 2.62 -11.38
N GLY A 229 -0.74 2.40 -10.07
CA GLY A 229 0.28 1.88 -9.18
C GLY A 229 1.53 2.77 -9.15
N ALA A 230 1.43 4.04 -9.60
CA ALA A 230 2.45 5.07 -9.48
C ALA A 230 2.57 5.39 -7.98
N THR A 231 3.13 4.43 -7.27
CA THR A 231 3.73 4.58 -5.97
C THR A 231 4.90 5.52 -6.22
N PRO A 232 4.86 6.75 -5.69
CA PRO A 232 6.07 7.54 -5.63
C PRO A 232 7.09 6.74 -4.82
N VAL A 233 8.27 6.54 -5.40
CA VAL A 233 9.48 6.17 -4.66
C VAL A 233 9.69 7.26 -3.60
N VAL A 234 9.33 6.96 -2.36
CA VAL A 234 9.56 7.85 -1.21
C VAL A 234 10.88 7.48 -0.58
N ALA A 235 11.87 8.37 -0.79
CA ALA A 235 13.09 8.65 -0.02
C ALA A 235 13.83 7.47 0.62
#